data_AF-A0A6M2E3X1-F1
#
_entry.id   AF-A0A6M2E3X1-F1
#
_cell.length_a   1.000
_cell.length_b   1.000
_cell.length_c   1.000
_cell.angle_alpha   90.00
_cell.angle_beta   90.00
_cell.angle_gamma   90.00
#
_symmetry.space_group_name_H-M   'P 1'
#
loop_
_entity.id
_entity.type
_entity.pdbx_description
1 polymer ?
#
loop_
_entity_poly.entity_id
_entity_poly.type
_entity_poly.pdbx_seq_one_letter_code
_entity_poly.pdbx_strand_id
1 'polypeptide(L)'
;MGLRIFLLPACALLISVLAGSSSAGNRNQQCVKPDLTQRAACNQIKLMYFYNETSGRCEHFRWASCQNTGVFSTLHQCVFACKTGQGAPSCVSAPPNPCAETKIDGGRDRYYYNITTRNCEKYSFCGDRPSMFSNNYFIAEGYCRKQCGGFN
;
A
#
# COMPACT_ATOMS: atom_id res chain seq x y z
N MET A 1 -6.43 -30.41 -74.95
CA MET A 1 -7.44 -30.62 -73.89
C MET A 1 -6.75 -31.42 -72.78
N GLY A 2 -6.51 -30.94 -71.57
CA GLY A 2 -6.88 -29.70 -70.91
C GLY A 2 -5.88 -29.36 -69.79
N LEU A 3 -5.87 -28.07 -69.45
CA LEU A 3 -5.15 -27.41 -68.38
C LEU A 3 -5.84 -27.68 -67.04
N ARG A 4 -5.11 -28.03 -65.97
CA ARG A 4 -5.50 -27.71 -64.58
C ARG A 4 -4.28 -27.40 -63.72
N ILE A 5 -4.12 -26.10 -63.50
CA ILE A 5 -3.32 -25.49 -62.44
C ILE A 5 -4.12 -25.60 -61.14
N PHE A 6 -3.50 -26.07 -60.07
CA PHE A 6 -3.94 -25.74 -58.70
C PHE A 6 -2.72 -25.24 -57.92
N LEU A 7 -2.73 -23.93 -57.66
CA LEU A 7 -1.93 -23.22 -56.68
C LEU A 7 -2.29 -23.68 -55.26
N LEU A 8 -1.35 -23.54 -54.31
CA LEU A 8 -1.48 -23.05 -52.92
C LEU A 8 -0.31 -23.57 -52.06
N PRO A 9 0.10 -22.90 -50.96
CA PRO A 9 1.07 -21.81 -50.95
C PRO A 9 2.31 -22.14 -50.10
N ALA A 10 3.34 -21.30 -50.24
CA ALA A 10 4.60 -21.35 -49.54
C ALA A 10 4.46 -21.34 -48.00
N CYS A 11 5.01 -22.36 -47.33
CA CYS A 11 5.27 -22.32 -45.89
C CYS A 11 6.66 -21.71 -45.67
N ALA A 12 6.76 -20.39 -45.77
CA ALA A 12 7.93 -19.67 -45.28
C ALA A 12 7.88 -19.67 -43.74
N LEU A 13 8.68 -20.54 -43.12
CA LEU A 13 8.91 -20.55 -41.67
C LEU A 13 9.67 -19.27 -41.28
N LEU A 14 8.93 -18.19 -41.04
CA LEU A 14 9.44 -17.02 -40.35
C LEU A 14 9.59 -17.39 -38.87
N ILE A 15 10.81 -17.76 -38.47
CA ILE A 15 11.20 -17.76 -37.06
C ILE A 15 11.32 -16.29 -36.67
N SER A 16 10.19 -15.69 -36.28
CA SER A 16 10.21 -14.42 -35.57
C SER A 16 10.84 -14.67 -34.21
N VAL A 17 12.14 -14.38 -34.10
CA VAL A 17 12.80 -14.18 -32.81
C VAL A 17 12.04 -13.04 -32.14
N LEU A 18 11.24 -13.39 -31.13
CA LEU A 18 10.71 -12.40 -30.20
C LEU A 18 11.93 -11.82 -29.50
N ALA A 19 12.39 -10.67 -29.97
CA ALA A 19 13.17 -9.77 -29.16
C ALA A 19 12.35 -9.55 -27.89
N GLY A 20 12.71 -10.25 -26.82
CA GLY A 20 12.18 -9.98 -25.50
C GLY A 20 12.51 -8.53 -25.22
N SER A 21 11.50 -7.68 -25.27
CA SER A 21 11.59 -6.32 -24.75
C SER A 21 11.92 -6.47 -23.26
N SER A 22 13.22 -6.43 -22.94
CA SER A 22 13.67 -6.14 -21.59
C SER A 22 13.12 -4.76 -21.29
N SER A 23 11.97 -4.72 -20.61
CA SER A 23 11.40 -3.51 -20.03
C SER A 23 12.35 -3.06 -18.93
N ALA A 24 13.46 -2.44 -19.35
CA ALA A 24 14.34 -1.68 -18.49
C ALA A 24 13.50 -0.56 -17.89
N GLY A 25 13.14 -0.74 -16.62
CA GLY A 25 12.70 0.31 -15.70
C GLY A 25 11.55 1.18 -16.19
N ASN A 26 10.32 0.65 -16.21
CA ASN A 26 9.15 1.51 -16.06
C ASN A 26 9.17 2.06 -14.62
N ARG A 27 9.88 3.18 -14.39
CA ARG A 27 9.70 3.99 -13.18
C ARG A 27 8.24 4.40 -13.20
N ASN A 28 7.45 3.77 -12.32
CA ASN A 28 6.05 4.09 -12.17
C ASN A 28 5.95 5.61 -11.93
N GLN A 29 5.33 6.35 -12.87
CA GLN A 29 5.24 7.82 -12.86
C GLN A 29 4.59 8.37 -11.59
N GLN A 30 3.96 7.50 -10.80
CA GLN A 30 3.36 7.79 -9.51
C GLN A 30 4.34 7.81 -8.33
N CYS A 31 5.58 7.33 -8.49
CA CYS A 31 6.58 7.25 -7.43
C CYS A 31 7.51 8.46 -7.45
N VAL A 32 6.90 9.64 -7.34
CA VAL A 32 7.57 10.94 -7.38
C VAL A 32 7.21 11.74 -6.12
N LYS A 33 8.04 12.72 -5.78
CA LYS A 33 7.75 13.63 -4.67
C LYS A 33 6.46 14.41 -4.96
N PRO A 34 5.47 14.43 -4.03
CA PRO A 34 4.24 15.19 -4.22
C PRO A 34 4.48 16.69 -4.30
N ASP A 35 3.66 17.38 -5.10
CA ASP A 35 3.54 18.83 -5.04
C ASP A 35 2.73 19.22 -3.79
N LEU A 36 3.39 19.90 -2.84
CA LEU A 36 2.80 20.31 -1.58
C LEU A 36 2.07 21.67 -1.66
N THR A 37 1.95 22.26 -2.85
CA THR A 37 1.28 23.56 -3.03
C THR A 37 -0.16 23.48 -2.53
N GLN A 38 -0.41 24.15 -1.40
CA GLN A 38 -1.71 24.18 -0.76
C GLN A 38 -2.68 25.00 -1.61
N ARG A 39 -3.85 24.44 -1.91
CA ARG A 39 -4.92 25.14 -2.63
C ARG A 39 -6.07 25.43 -1.67
N ALA A 40 -6.56 26.67 -1.65
CA ALA A 40 -7.60 27.13 -0.73
C ALA A 40 -8.96 26.39 -0.85
N ALA A 41 -9.16 25.62 -1.92
CA ALA A 41 -10.32 24.74 -2.09
C ALA A 41 -10.12 23.33 -1.48
N CYS A 42 -8.88 22.98 -1.09
CA CYS A 42 -8.48 21.66 -0.61
C CYS A 42 -8.21 21.71 0.91
N ASN A 43 -9.24 21.99 1.70
CA ASN A 43 -9.08 22.31 3.13
C ASN A 43 -9.05 21.08 4.06
N GLN A 44 -9.10 19.87 3.50
CA GLN A 44 -9.07 18.64 4.29
C GLN A 44 -7.64 18.12 4.43
N ILE A 45 -7.10 18.17 5.66
CA ILE A 45 -5.83 17.54 5.99
C ILE A 45 -6.05 16.04 6.17
N LYS A 46 -5.41 15.23 5.33
CA LYS A 46 -5.46 13.77 5.37
C LYS A 46 -4.07 13.22 5.59
N LEU A 47 -3.95 12.15 6.38
CA LEU A 47 -2.73 11.36 6.40
C LEU A 47 -2.67 10.53 5.11
N MET A 48 -1.63 10.75 4.30
CA MET A 48 -1.36 9.99 3.07
C MET A 48 0.08 9.49 3.07
N TYR A 49 0.47 8.76 2.03
CA TYR A 49 1.81 8.23 1.83
C TYR A 49 2.43 8.77 0.55
N PHE A 50 3.75 8.91 0.54
CA PHE A 50 4.53 9.23 -0.65
C PHE A 50 5.80 8.38 -0.67
N TYR A 51 6.38 8.24 -1.85
CA TYR A 51 7.69 7.62 -2.01
C TYR A 51 8.78 8.66 -1.75
N ASN A 52 9.60 8.43 -0.73
CA ASN A 52 10.76 9.23 -0.44
C ASN A 52 11.98 8.60 -1.15
N GLU A 53 12.44 9.25 -2.21
CA GLU A 53 13.60 8.78 -3.00
C GLU A 53 14.89 8.73 -2.19
N THR A 54 15.07 9.64 -1.22
CA THR A 54 16.27 9.71 -0.38
C THR A 54 16.38 8.51 0.54
N SER A 55 15.27 8.11 1.18
CA SER A 55 15.25 6.94 2.06
C SER A 55 14.97 5.64 1.31
N GLY A 56 14.46 5.72 0.07
CA GLY A 56 13.98 4.59 -0.69
C GLY A 56 12.70 3.97 -0.12
N ARG A 57 11.96 4.70 0.72
CA ARG A 57 10.84 4.17 1.52
C ARG A 57 9.54 4.91 1.28
N CYS A 58 8.45 4.24 1.63
CA CYS A 58 7.12 4.85 1.66
C CYS A 58 6.89 5.46 3.04
N GLU A 59 6.75 6.78 3.08
CA GLU A 59 6.61 7.57 4.29
C GLU A 59 5.25 8.26 4.34
N HIS A 60 4.75 8.49 5.55
CA HIS A 60 3.48 9.18 5.75
C HIS A 60 3.69 10.69 5.89
N PHE A 61 2.70 11.47 5.48
CA PHE A 61 2.74 12.91 5.61
C PHE A 61 1.32 13.50 5.70
N ARG A 62 1.24 14.76 6.14
CA ARG A 62 -0.01 15.53 6.13
C ARG A 62 -0.22 16.07 4.72
N TRP A 63 -1.26 15.60 4.07
CA TRP A 63 -1.65 16.00 2.73
C TRP A 63 -2.83 16.97 2.78
N ALA A 64 -2.67 18.14 2.18
CA ALA A 64 -3.65 19.24 2.16
C ALA A 64 -3.84 19.84 0.75
N SER A 65 -3.64 19.04 -0.29
CA SER A 65 -3.87 19.42 -1.69
C SER A 65 -4.83 18.40 -2.35
N CYS A 66 -5.24 18.68 -3.58
CA CYS A 66 -6.14 17.80 -4.35
C CYS A 66 -5.39 17.04 -5.46
N GLN A 67 -4.08 17.25 -5.61
CA GLN A 67 -3.28 16.57 -6.62
C GLN A 67 -2.93 15.14 -6.20
N ASN A 68 -3.27 14.16 -7.01
CA ASN A 68 -3.05 12.76 -6.63
C ASN A 68 -1.69 12.21 -7.08
N THR A 69 -0.88 12.97 -7.82
CA THR A 69 0.44 12.55 -8.30
C THR A 69 1.41 12.40 -7.12
N GLY A 70 2.07 11.25 -7.00
CA GLY A 70 3.00 11.00 -5.89
C GLY A 70 2.36 10.60 -4.57
N VAL A 71 1.02 10.60 -4.50
CA VAL A 71 0.26 10.45 -3.24
C VAL A 71 -0.52 9.14 -3.24
N PHE A 72 -0.41 8.39 -2.15
CA PHE A 72 -1.09 7.11 -1.97
C PHE A 72 -1.94 7.12 -0.70
N SER A 73 -3.08 6.44 -0.75
CA SER A 73 -4.01 6.41 0.39
C SER A 73 -3.57 5.44 1.47
N THR A 74 -2.84 4.37 1.14
CA THR A 74 -2.36 3.37 2.11
C THR A 74 -0.87 3.14 1.96
N LEU A 75 -0.23 2.65 3.03
CA LEU A 75 1.17 2.26 2.97
C LEU A 75 1.38 1.17 1.91
N HIS A 76 0.51 0.15 1.92
CA HIS A 76 0.55 -0.96 0.96
C HIS A 76 0.50 -0.47 -0.50
N GLN A 77 -0.39 0.47 -0.83
CA GLN A 77 -0.47 1.02 -2.18
C GLN A 77 0.85 1.65 -2.62
N CYS A 78 1.49 2.44 -1.76
CA CYS A 78 2.78 3.05 -2.06
C CYS A 78 3.86 1.97 -2.24
N VAL A 79 3.97 1.03 -1.29
CA VAL A 79 4.99 -0.03 -1.33
C VAL A 79 4.86 -0.87 -2.58
N PHE A 80 3.63 -1.26 -2.94
CA PHE A 80 3.35 -2.05 -4.13
C PHE A 80 3.65 -1.26 -5.42
N ALA A 81 3.16 -0.02 -5.52
CA ALA A 81 3.36 0.81 -6.70
C ALA A 81 4.84 1.17 -6.94
N CYS A 82 5.58 1.42 -5.86
CA CYS A 82 6.97 1.88 -5.90
C CYS A 82 7.98 0.76 -5.63
N LYS A 83 7.50 -0.48 -5.47
CA LYS A 83 8.30 -1.70 -5.33
C LYS A 83 9.40 -1.57 -4.26
N THR A 84 9.08 -0.96 -3.13
CA THR A 84 10.08 -0.66 -2.08
C THR A 84 10.42 -1.88 -1.21
N GLY A 85 9.60 -2.93 -1.24
CA GLY A 85 9.78 -4.12 -0.39
C GLY A 85 9.55 -3.85 1.11
N GLN A 86 9.08 -2.65 1.48
CA GLN A 86 8.82 -2.30 2.88
C GLN A 86 7.61 -3.07 3.44
N GLY A 87 7.82 -3.77 4.55
CA GLY A 87 6.72 -4.36 5.33
C GLY A 87 6.01 -3.34 6.23
N ALA A 88 5.05 -3.82 7.02
CA ALA A 88 4.34 -3.05 8.04
C ALA A 88 4.64 -3.62 9.45
N PRO A 89 5.83 -3.34 10.03
CA PRO A 89 6.27 -3.96 11.28
C PRO A 89 5.31 -3.68 12.45
N SER A 90 4.67 -2.52 12.48
CA SER A 90 3.67 -2.19 13.50
C SER A 90 2.41 -3.05 13.44
N CYS A 91 2.18 -3.81 12.35
CA CYS A 91 1.02 -4.66 12.17
C CYS A 91 1.27 -6.13 12.53
N VAL A 92 2.53 -6.54 12.72
CA VAL A 92 2.87 -7.93 13.04
C VAL A 92 3.07 -8.16 14.55
N SER A 93 3.31 -7.09 15.31
CA SER A 93 3.51 -7.15 16.75
C SER A 93 2.20 -7.41 17.51
N ALA A 94 2.29 -7.95 18.73
CA ALA A 94 1.13 -8.05 19.62
C ALA A 94 0.52 -6.67 19.95
N PRO A 95 -0.80 -6.59 20.24
CA PRO A 95 -1.40 -5.36 20.73
C PRO A 95 -0.75 -4.92 22.06
N PRO A 96 -0.41 -3.63 22.23
CA PRO A 96 0.17 -3.16 23.48
C PRO A 96 -0.89 -3.08 24.57
N ASN A 97 -0.48 -3.36 25.81
CA ASN A 97 -1.26 -3.22 27.06
C ASN A 97 -2.73 -3.65 26.97
N PRO A 98 -3.03 -4.92 26.59
CA PRO A 98 -4.37 -5.45 26.75
C PRO A 98 -4.78 -5.39 28.23
N CYS A 99 -6.04 -5.06 28.50
CA CYS A 99 -6.58 -5.14 29.86
C CYS A 99 -6.52 -6.57 30.38
N ALA A 100 -6.27 -6.73 31.68
CA ALA A 100 -6.51 -8.00 32.34
C ALA A 100 -7.99 -8.37 32.23
N GLU A 101 -8.30 -9.67 32.14
CA GLU A 101 -9.68 -10.17 32.01
C GLU A 101 -10.60 -9.65 33.12
N THR A 102 -10.06 -9.44 34.32
CA THR A 102 -10.77 -8.91 35.49
C THR A 102 -11.01 -7.39 35.46
N LYS A 103 -10.51 -6.68 34.46
CA LYS A 103 -10.56 -5.20 34.36
C LYS A 103 -11.00 -4.70 32.97
N ILE A 104 -11.73 -5.50 32.22
CA ILE A 104 -12.16 -5.15 30.85
C ILE A 104 -13.06 -3.90 30.84
N ASP A 105 -13.97 -3.78 31.81
CA ASP A 105 -14.97 -2.69 31.89
C ASP A 105 -14.38 -1.29 32.05
N GLY A 106 -13.14 -1.18 32.53
CA GLY A 106 -12.42 0.08 32.67
C GLY A 106 -11.52 0.44 31.48
N GLY A 107 -11.41 -0.46 30.50
CA GLY A 107 -10.52 -0.28 29.36
C GLY A 107 -11.12 0.54 28.23
N ARG A 108 -10.26 0.97 27.31
CA ARG A 108 -10.68 1.72 26.12
C ARG A 108 -10.72 0.79 24.92
N ASP A 109 -11.83 0.80 24.18
CA ASP A 109 -11.96 0.10 22.91
C ASP A 109 -10.91 0.57 21.91
N ARG A 110 -10.05 -0.36 21.47
CA ARG A 110 -9.01 -0.12 20.46
C ARG A 110 -8.98 -1.28 19.48
N TYR A 111 -8.27 -1.07 18.38
CA TYR A 111 -8.08 -2.07 17.35
C TYR A 111 -6.61 -2.41 17.20
N TYR A 112 -6.33 -3.65 16.85
CA TYR A 112 -5.02 -4.13 16.44
C TYR A 112 -5.18 -5.00 15.19
N TYR A 113 -4.14 -5.10 14.38
CA TYR A 113 -4.12 -6.02 13.26
C TYR A 113 -3.68 -7.40 13.73
N ASN A 114 -4.57 -8.37 13.62
CA ASN A 114 -4.25 -9.77 13.84
C ASN A 114 -3.76 -10.35 12.51
N ILE A 115 -2.45 -10.59 12.40
CA ILE A 115 -1.85 -11.13 11.16
C ILE A 115 -2.30 -12.57 10.87
N THR A 116 -2.64 -13.34 11.90
CA THR A 116 -3.11 -14.72 11.75
C THR A 116 -4.48 -14.76 11.09
N THR A 117 -5.42 -13.92 11.53
CA THR A 117 -6.76 -13.80 10.94
C THR A 117 -6.80 -12.83 9.76
N ARG A 118 -5.71 -12.07 9.56
CA ARG A 118 -5.55 -10.99 8.57
C ARG A 118 -6.60 -9.89 8.71
N ASN A 119 -7.05 -9.63 9.93
CA ASN A 119 -8.13 -8.69 10.18
C ASN A 119 -7.82 -7.71 11.31
N CYS A 120 -8.53 -6.58 11.32
CA CYS A 120 -8.47 -5.63 12.42
C CYS A 120 -9.47 -6.05 13.49
N GLU A 121 -8.96 -6.42 14.65
CA GLU A 121 -9.76 -6.93 15.76
C GLU A 121 -9.82 -5.92 16.89
N LYS A 122 -10.97 -5.83 17.56
CA LYS A 122 -11.16 -4.98 18.73
C LYS A 122 -10.56 -5.65 19.96
N TYR A 123 -9.90 -4.88 20.81
CA TYR A 123 -9.46 -5.29 22.14
C TYR A 123 -9.64 -4.15 23.16
N SER A 124 -9.69 -4.50 24.44
CA SER A 124 -9.75 -3.53 25.54
C SER A 124 -8.33 -3.12 25.95
N PHE A 125 -8.03 -1.82 25.88
CA PHE A 125 -6.70 -1.26 26.14
C PHE A 125 -6.61 -0.58 27.51
N CYS A 126 -5.61 -0.98 28.31
CA CYS A 126 -5.34 -0.48 29.66
C CYS A 126 -3.88 -0.01 29.79
N GLY A 127 -3.58 1.20 29.32
CA GLY A 127 -2.26 1.83 29.47
C GLY A 127 -2.28 3.28 29.04
N ASP A 128 -1.11 3.93 28.98
CA ASP A 128 -1.02 5.28 28.43
C ASP A 128 -1.07 5.27 26.90
N ARG A 129 -1.44 6.41 26.30
CA ARG A 129 -1.53 6.51 24.85
C ARG A 129 -0.15 6.29 24.22
N PRO A 130 0.07 5.22 23.44
CA PRO A 130 1.37 4.97 22.82
C PRO A 130 1.62 5.96 21.68
N SER A 131 2.88 6.04 21.24
CA SER A 131 3.24 6.80 20.04
C SER A 131 2.46 6.27 18.83
N MET A 132 1.97 7.20 18.00
CA MET A 132 1.26 6.85 16.77
C MET A 132 2.24 6.23 15.77
N PHE A 133 1.75 5.31 14.94
CA PHE A 133 2.48 4.61 13.87
C PHE A 133 3.54 3.58 14.29
N SER A 134 3.98 3.57 15.55
CA SER A 134 5.07 2.69 16.00
C SER A 134 4.62 1.38 16.66
N ASN A 135 3.32 1.16 16.80
CA ASN A 135 2.78 0.03 17.57
C ASN A 135 1.51 -0.51 16.92
N ASN A 136 1.13 -1.75 17.27
CA ASN A 136 -0.11 -2.37 16.83
C ASN A 136 -1.32 -1.86 17.64
N TYR A 137 -1.55 -0.55 17.58
CA TYR A 137 -2.58 0.17 18.33
C TYR A 137 -3.27 1.19 17.42
N PHE A 138 -4.57 1.03 17.24
CA PHE A 138 -5.39 1.88 16.39
C PHE A 138 -6.67 2.29 17.10
N ILE A 139 -7.04 3.56 16.98
CA ILE A 139 -8.25 4.10 17.63
C ILE A 139 -9.50 3.66 16.87
N ALA A 140 -9.39 3.46 15.56
CA ALA A 140 -10.50 3.12 14.69
C ALA A 140 -10.11 1.96 13.77
N GLU A 141 -11.07 1.07 13.50
CA GLU A 141 -10.90 -0.08 12.61
C GLU A 141 -10.49 0.36 11.19
N GLY A 142 -11.17 1.37 10.63
CA GLY A 142 -10.84 1.88 9.30
C GLY A 142 -9.41 2.42 9.22
N TYR A 143 -8.89 2.97 10.32
CA TYR A 143 -7.50 3.40 10.39
C TYR A 143 -6.54 2.20 10.47
N CYS A 144 -6.83 1.18 11.27
CA CYS A 144 -6.08 -0.08 11.29
C CYS A 144 -6.00 -0.69 9.88
N ARG A 145 -7.13 -0.80 9.17
CA ARG A 145 -7.19 -1.33 7.80
C ARG A 145 -6.37 -0.49 6.82
N LYS A 146 -6.34 0.83 7.00
CA LYS A 146 -5.54 1.74 6.16
C LYS A 146 -4.03 1.55 6.35
N GLN A 147 -3.60 1.22 7.57
CA GLN A 147 -2.19 1.01 7.91
C GLN A 147 -1.70 -0.40 7.53
N CYS A 148 -2.51 -1.41 7.83
CA CYS A 148 -2.10 -2.82 7.79
C CYS A 148 -2.70 -3.61 6.63
N GLY A 149 -3.81 -3.15 6.06
CA GLY A 149 -4.49 -3.85 4.97
C GLY A 149 -3.62 -3.97 3.72
N GLY A 150 -3.63 -5.17 3.13
CA GLY A 150 -2.87 -5.52 1.92
C GLY A 150 -1.50 -6.14 2.19
N PHE A 151 -0.97 -6.02 3.41
CA PHE A 151 0.21 -6.77 3.82
C PHE A 151 -0.20 -8.19 4.23
N ASN A 152 0.58 -9.19 3.79
CA ASN A 152 0.37 -10.63 4.05
C ASN A 152 1.41 -11.19 4.99
#